data_AF-A0A9X8XGI2-F1
#
_entry.id   AF-A0A9X8XGI2-F1
#
_cell.length_a   1.000
_cell.length_b   1.000
_cell.length_c   1.000
_cell.angle_alpha   90.00
_cell.angle_beta   90.00
_cell.angle_gamma   90.00
#
_symmetry.space_group_name_H-M   'P 1'
#
loop_
_entity.id
_entity.type
_entity.pdbx_description
1 polymer ?
#
loop_
_entity_poly.entity_id
_entity_poly.type
_entity_poly.pdbx_seq_one_letter_code
_entity_poly.pdbx_strand_id
1 'polypeptide(L)'
;MSHLTVTERLDEMRQKYIDERTGNHPESLGSCNDLRQLKKVKKKLLALEKERCQLLIEKKDITAITQKIAHLKTLYMAKNNSKGQS
;
A
#
# COMPACT_ATOMS: atom_id res chain seq x y z
N MET A 1 -28.58 -37.20 5.89
CA MET A 1 -27.56 -36.38 5.21
C MET A 1 -28.30 -35.48 4.25
N SER A 2 -28.34 -34.18 4.54
CA SER A 2 -28.93 -33.17 3.65
C SER A 2 -28.10 -33.11 2.37
N HIS A 3 -28.72 -33.42 1.23
CA HIS A 3 -28.07 -33.22 -0.07
C HIS A 3 -28.05 -31.72 -0.34
N LEU A 4 -26.91 -31.09 -0.11
CA LEU A 4 -26.63 -29.75 -0.63
C LEU A 4 -26.83 -29.79 -2.14
N THR A 5 -27.70 -28.91 -2.62
CA THR A 5 -27.88 -28.67 -4.04
C THR A 5 -26.56 -28.22 -4.65
N VAL A 6 -26.38 -28.45 -5.95
CA VAL A 6 -25.14 -28.06 -6.66
C VAL A 6 -24.86 -26.56 -6.47
N THR A 7 -25.91 -25.74 -6.38
CA THR A 7 -25.82 -24.30 -6.10
C THR A 7 -25.25 -24.00 -4.72
N GLU A 8 -25.73 -24.66 -3.67
CA GLU A 8 -25.23 -24.47 -2.31
C GLU A 8 -23.76 -24.92 -2.19
N ARG A 9 -23.40 -26.03 -2.83
CA ARG A 9 -22.01 -26.51 -2.91
C ARG A 9 -21.09 -25.51 -3.61
N LEU A 10 -21.57 -24.88 -4.69
CA LEU A 10 -20.82 -23.87 -5.44
C LEU A 10 -20.64 -22.60 -4.61
N ASP A 11 -21.67 -22.18 -3.88
CA ASP A 11 -21.61 -21.00 -3.02
C ASP A 11 -20.68 -21.21 -1.83
N GLU A 12 -20.70 -22.38 -1.18
CA GLU A 12 -19.73 -22.76 -0.16
C GLU A 12 -18.29 -22.72 -0.68
N MET A 13 -18.06 -23.19 -1.91
CA MET A 13 -16.74 -23.14 -2.54
C MET A 13 -16.32 -21.71 -2.91
N ARG A 14 -17.25 -20.87 -3.40
CA ARG A 14 -16.96 -19.45 -3.64
C ARG A 14 -16.59 -18.75 -2.34
N GLN A 15 -17.36 -18.95 -1.29
CA GLN A 15 -17.12 -18.32 0.00
C GLN A 15 -15.76 -18.72 0.58
N LYS A 16 -15.43 -20.01 0.55
CA LYS A 16 -14.18 -20.56 1.09
C LYS A 16 -12.92 -20.16 0.32
N TYR A 17 -13.00 -20.03 -1.01
CA TYR A 17 -11.80 -19.85 -1.84
C TYR A 17 -11.65 -18.45 -2.43
N ILE A 18 -12.75 -17.71 -2.59
CA ILE A 18 -12.79 -16.39 -3.22
C ILE A 18 -13.05 -15.32 -2.15
N ASP A 19 -14.11 -15.47 -1.35
CA ASP A 19 -14.54 -14.41 -0.43
C ASP A 19 -13.67 -14.36 0.84
N GLU A 20 -13.33 -15.51 1.43
CA GLU A 20 -12.39 -15.60 2.56
C GLU A 20 -10.97 -15.11 2.20
N ARG A 21 -10.56 -15.27 0.94
CA ARG A 21 -9.29 -14.72 0.43
C ARG A 21 -9.34 -13.19 0.31
N THR A 22 -10.51 -12.63 0.07
CA THR A 22 -10.72 -11.18 -0.01
C THR A 22 -10.76 -10.55 1.39
N GLY A 23 -11.26 -11.28 2.40
CA GLY A 23 -11.29 -10.82 3.80
C GLY A 23 -9.95 -10.87 4.55
N ASN A 24 -9.02 -11.75 4.15
CA ASN A 24 -7.76 -12.00 4.87
C ASN A 24 -6.49 -11.60 4.10
N HIS A 25 -6.57 -10.68 3.13
CA HIS A 25 -5.39 -10.17 2.46
C HIS A 25 -5.05 -8.74 2.92
N PRO A 26 -3.99 -8.54 3.74
CA PRO A 26 -3.49 -7.20 4.07
C PRO A 26 -2.86 -6.50 2.85
N GLU A 27 -2.79 -7.16 1.70
CA GLU A 27 -2.38 -6.55 0.44
C GLU A 27 -3.48 -6.76 -0.59
N SER A 28 -4.52 -5.93 -0.58
CA SER A 28 -5.13 -5.60 -1.88
C SER A 28 -3.97 -5.15 -2.77
N LEU A 29 -3.48 -6.06 -3.62
CA LEU A 29 -2.51 -5.79 -4.66
C LEU A 29 -3.20 -4.75 -5.52
N GLY A 30 -2.97 -3.49 -5.15
CA GLY A 30 -3.63 -2.37 -5.77
C GLY A 30 -3.47 -2.47 -7.28
N SER A 31 -4.39 -1.87 -8.01
CA SER A 31 -4.36 -1.83 -9.48
C SER A 31 -2.92 -1.67 -9.99
N CYS A 32 -2.59 -2.21 -11.17
CA CYS A 32 -1.26 -2.04 -11.78
C CYS A 32 -0.78 -0.56 -11.75
N ASN A 33 -1.72 0.39 -11.82
CA ASN A 33 -1.46 1.81 -11.61
C ASN A 33 -1.01 2.19 -10.19
N ASP A 34 -1.61 1.62 -9.15
CA ASP A 34 -1.22 1.81 -7.75
C ASP A 34 0.18 1.24 -7.48
N LEU A 35 0.50 0.05 -7.99
CA LEU A 35 1.84 -0.53 -7.92
C LEU A 35 2.89 0.35 -8.60
N ARG A 36 2.57 0.92 -9.77
CA ARG A 36 3.45 1.86 -10.48
C ARG A 36 3.63 3.16 -9.69
N GLN A 37 2.58 3.68 -9.08
CA GLN A 37 2.66 4.88 -8.24
C GLN A 37 3.46 4.62 -6.96
N LEU A 38 3.27 3.48 -6.30
CA LEU A 38 4.04 3.06 -5.14
C LEU A 38 5.54 2.98 -5.46
N LYS A 39 5.90 2.34 -6.59
CA LYS A 39 7.30 2.29 -7.05
C LYS A 39 7.89 3.70 -7.26
N LYS A 40 7.12 4.64 -7.82
CA LYS A 40 7.55 6.04 -8.00
C LYS A 40 7.79 6.75 -6.66
N VAL A 41 6.87 6.60 -5.71
CA VAL A 41 6.99 7.20 -4.37
C VAL A 41 8.18 6.61 -3.62
N LYS A 42 8.35 5.29 -3.65
CA LYS A 42 9.51 4.59 -3.04
C LYS A 42 10.83 5.09 -3.62
N LYS A 43 10.93 5.23 -4.95
CA LYS A 43 12.13 5.76 -5.62
C LYS A 43 12.43 7.20 -5.18
N LYS A 44 11.40 8.05 -5.06
CA LYS A 44 11.56 9.44 -4.62
C LYS A 44 11.99 9.54 -3.15
N LEU A 45 11.43 8.71 -2.28
CA LEU A 45 11.85 8.63 -0.87
C LEU A 45 13.30 8.17 -0.73
N LEU A 46 13.72 7.15 -1.47
CA LEU A 46 15.11 6.69 -1.47
C LEU A 46 16.09 7.79 -1.92
N ALA A 47 15.73 8.56 -2.95
CA ALA A 47 16.57 9.68 -3.42
C ALA A 47 16.72 10.77 -2.34
N LEU A 48 15.63 11.15 -1.68
CA LEU A 48 15.65 12.16 -0.61
C LEU A 48 16.41 11.68 0.63
N GLU A 49 16.28 10.41 0.99
CA GLU A 49 17.06 9.81 2.10
C GLU A 49 18.55 9.78 1.79
N LYS A 50 18.93 9.46 0.54
CA LYS A 50 20.32 9.50 0.10
C LYS A 50 20.89 10.93 0.22
N GLU A 51 20.14 11.92 -0.22
CA GLU A 51 20.52 13.34 -0.12
C GLU A 51 20.62 13.78 1.35
N ARG A 52 19.68 13.37 2.21
CA ARG A 52 19.74 13.64 3.66
C ARG A 52 21.00 13.07 4.29
N CYS A 53 21.36 11.84 3.96
CA CYS A 53 22.57 11.19 4.46
C CYS A 53 23.83 11.92 3.99
N GLN A 54 23.87 12.38 2.74
CA GLN A 54 25.00 13.16 2.23
C GLN A 54 25.15 14.49 2.97
N LEU A 55 24.06 15.23 3.17
CA LEU A 55 24.09 16.49 3.93
C LEU A 55 24.48 16.28 5.40
N LEU A 56 24.05 15.18 6.02
CA LEU A 56 24.47 14.79 7.37
C LEU A 56 26.00 14.59 7.45
N ILE A 57 26.58 13.90 6.48
CA ILE A 57 28.04 13.69 6.39
C ILE A 57 28.76 15.03 6.22
N GLU A 58 28.22 15.91 5.40
CA GLU A 58 28.75 17.25 5.14
C GLU A 58 28.47 18.26 6.27
N LYS A 59 27.80 17.85 7.36
CA LYS A 59 27.36 18.70 8.48
C LYS A 59 26.54 19.91 8.03
N LYS A 60 25.77 19.77 6.95
CA LYS A 60 24.87 20.79 6.42
C LYS A 60 23.48 20.67 7.03
N ASP A 61 22.69 21.73 6.88
CA ASP A 61 21.29 21.74 7.33
C ASP A 61 20.46 20.71 6.55
N ILE A 62 19.76 19.85 7.29
CA ILE A 62 18.89 18.80 6.76
C ILE A 62 17.40 19.09 6.94
N THR A 63 17.06 20.26 7.50
CA THR A 63 15.69 20.62 7.87
C THR A 63 14.77 20.60 6.66
N ALA A 64 15.19 21.20 5.55
CA ALA A 64 14.40 21.23 4.32
C ALA A 64 14.14 19.83 3.73
N ILE A 65 15.13 18.93 3.77
CA ILE A 65 14.96 17.56 3.26
C ILE A 65 14.07 16.74 4.19
N THR A 66 14.25 16.89 5.50
CA THR A 66 13.43 16.22 6.51
C THR A 66 11.96 16.61 6.36
N GLN A 67 11.67 17.90 6.17
CA GLN A 67 10.32 18.39 5.89
C GLN A 67 9.73 17.80 4.60
N LYS A 68 10.52 17.74 3.51
CA LYS A 68 10.09 17.11 2.25
C LYS A 68 9.76 15.63 2.42
N ILE A 69 10.56 14.88 3.17
CA ILE A 69 10.33 13.46 3.46
C ILE A 69 9.05 13.29 4.29
N ALA A 70 8.87 14.09 5.34
CA ALA A 70 7.67 14.05 6.18
C ALA A 70 6.40 14.35 5.35
N HIS A 71 6.43 15.40 4.54
CA HIS A 71 5.30 15.77 3.68
C HIS A 71 4.94 14.66 2.68
N LEU A 72 5.94 14.04 2.02
CA LEU A 72 5.71 12.93 1.10
C LEU A 72 5.12 11.70 1.78
N LYS A 73 5.55 11.38 3.01
CA LYS A 73 4.97 10.29 3.81
C LYS A 73 3.51 10.58 4.16
N THR A 74 3.21 11.78 4.64
CA THR A 74 1.84 12.20 4.98
C THR A 74 0.91 12.14 3.77
N LEU A 75 1.34 12.65 2.62
CA LEU A 75 0.55 12.59 1.38
C LEU A 75 0.28 11.15 0.94
N TYR A 76 1.26 10.26 1.06
CA TYR A 76 1.08 8.85 0.70
C TYR A 76 0.12 8.14 1.66
N MET A 77 0.22 8.40 2.97
CA MET A 77 -0.71 7.86 3.97
C MET A 77 -2.15 8.38 3.77
N ALA A 78 -2.32 9.68 3.51
CA ALA A 78 -3.63 10.28 3.23
C ALA A 78 -4.30 9.68 1.98
N LYS A 79 -3.51 9.38 0.94
CA LYS A 79 -3.99 8.75 -0.29
C LYS A 79 -4.41 7.29 -0.11
N ASN A 80 -3.85 6.58 0.87
CA ASN A 80 -4.25 5.21 1.18
C ASN A 80 -5.45 5.17 2.13
N ASN A 81 -5.57 6.11 3.06
CA ASN A 81 -6.72 6.20 3.98
C ASN A 81 -8.03 6.62 3.28
N SER A 82 -7.96 7.37 2.17
CA SER A 82 -9.13 7.76 1.36
C SER A 82 -9.71 6.62 0.51
N LYS A 83 -9.07 5.46 0.44
CA LYS A 83 -9.56 4.28 -0.29
C LYS A 83 -10.22 3.21 0.60
N GLY A 84 -10.30 3.46 1.92
CA GLY A 84 -10.95 2.57 2.90
C GLY A 84 -12.39 2.98 3.28
N GLN A 85 -12.99 3.96 2.58
CA GLN A 85 -14.37 4.41 2.77
C GLN A 85 -15.07 4.54 1.42
N SER A 86 -15.35 3.43 0.74
CA SER A 86 -16.39 3.28 -0.29
C SER A 86 -16.71 1.81 -0.47
#